data_AF-A0A9P8SIX2-F1
#
_entry.id   AF-A0A9P8SIX2-F1
#
_cell.length_a   1.000
_cell.length_b   1.000
_cell.length_c   1.000
_cell.angle_alpha   90.00
_cell.angle_beta   90.00
_cell.angle_gamma   90.00
#
_symmetry.space_group_name_H-M   'P 1'
#
loop_
_entity.id
_entity.type
_entity.pdbx_description
1 polymer ?
#
loop_
_entity_poly.entity_id
_entity_poly.type
_entity_poly.pdbx_seq_one_letter_code
_entity_poly.pdbx_strand_id
1 'polypeptide(L)'
;MKLSVVALVFAAAVQAQSLKDIPACAVPCLEASVKKKTSCQTTDLRCVCKPENFSKIRDDATSCVITRCGAETGKVIEATQKLCKSVGGK
;
A
#
# COMPACT_ATOMS: atom_id res chain seq x y z
N MET A 1 -38.75 3.54 -10.77
CA MET A 1 -38.18 2.57 -9.81
C MET A 1 -36.92 3.18 -9.21
N LYS A 2 -36.97 3.51 -7.92
CA LYS A 2 -35.82 4.02 -7.14
C LYS A 2 -34.98 2.81 -6.73
N LEU A 3 -33.91 2.52 -7.46
CA LEU A 3 -32.93 1.52 -7.03
C LEU A 3 -31.93 2.22 -6.12
N SER A 4 -32.30 2.29 -4.84
CA SER A 4 -31.37 2.51 -3.74
C SER A 4 -30.39 1.35 -3.70
N VAL A 5 -29.25 1.47 -4.36
CA VAL A 5 -28.10 0.57 -4.13
C VAL A 5 -27.16 1.27 -3.18
N VAL A 6 -27.42 1.12 -1.89
CA VAL A 6 -26.40 1.32 -0.86
C VAL A 6 -25.54 0.06 -0.87
N ALA A 7 -24.42 0.10 -1.57
CA ALA A 7 -23.39 -0.93 -1.53
C ALA A 7 -22.06 -0.30 -1.09
N LEU A 8 -21.93 -0.06 0.22
CA LEU A 8 -20.76 0.62 0.79
C LEU A 8 -20.20 -0.10 2.03
N VAL A 9 -20.18 -1.44 2.09
CA VAL A 9 -19.43 -2.12 3.18
C VAL A 9 -18.88 -3.50 2.77
N PHE A 10 -18.00 -3.57 1.77
CA PHE A 10 -17.14 -4.76 1.55
C PHE A 10 -15.64 -4.42 1.39
N ALA A 11 -15.22 -3.19 1.66
CA ALA A 11 -13.82 -2.80 1.49
C ALA A 11 -12.90 -3.33 2.60
N ALA A 12 -13.39 -3.63 3.80
CA ALA A 12 -12.54 -3.95 4.95
C ALA A 12 -11.83 -5.31 4.84
N ALA A 13 -12.51 -6.35 4.32
CA ALA A 13 -11.94 -7.70 4.25
C ALA A 13 -10.82 -7.84 3.19
N VAL A 14 -10.97 -7.17 2.05
CA VAL A 14 -10.01 -7.23 0.93
C VAL A 14 -8.68 -6.55 1.27
N GLN A 15 -8.74 -5.46 2.04
CA GLN A 15 -7.56 -4.72 2.49
C GLN A 15 -6.67 -5.57 3.42
N ALA A 16 -7.28 -6.32 4.34
CA ALA A 16 -6.55 -7.18 5.28
C ALA A 16 -5.82 -8.34 4.58
N GLN A 17 -6.38 -8.85 3.47
CA GLN A 17 -5.72 -9.88 2.66
C GLN A 17 -4.52 -9.30 1.89
N SER A 18 -4.69 -8.11 1.29
CA SER A 18 -3.65 -7.48 0.48
C SER A 18 -2.47 -6.97 1.32
N LEU A 19 -2.69 -6.61 2.60
CA LEU A 19 -1.61 -6.28 3.54
C LEU A 19 -0.77 -7.51 3.91
N LYS A 20 -1.39 -8.69 4.01
CA LYS A 20 -0.69 -9.95 4.31
C LYS A 20 0.18 -10.43 3.13
N ASP A 21 -0.12 -9.97 1.92
CA ASP A 21 0.67 -10.27 0.72
C ASP A 21 1.99 -9.48 0.68
N ILE A 22 2.16 -8.43 1.50
CA ILE A 22 3.42 -7.66 1.54
C ILE A 22 4.48 -8.45 2.32
N PRO A 23 5.65 -8.75 1.72
CA PRO A 23 6.74 -9.40 2.43
C PRO A 23 7.17 -8.64 3.69
N ALA A 24 7.31 -9.35 4.81
CA ALA A 24 7.65 -8.76 6.11
C ALA A 24 8.98 -7.96 6.09
N CYS A 25 9.92 -8.34 5.21
CA CYS A 25 11.18 -7.62 5.01
C CYS A 25 10.98 -6.16 4.55
N ALA A 26 9.87 -5.84 3.89
CA ALA A 26 9.58 -4.52 3.33
C ALA A 26 8.80 -3.62 4.29
N VAL A 27 8.05 -4.18 5.23
CA VAL A 27 7.21 -3.44 6.19
C VAL A 27 7.97 -2.28 6.86
N PRO A 28 9.15 -2.48 7.49
CA PRO A 28 9.86 -1.38 8.14
C PRO A 28 10.34 -0.31 7.15
N CYS A 29 10.64 -0.69 5.90
CA CYS A 29 11.03 0.27 4.85
C CYS A 29 9.83 1.15 4.46
N LEU A 30 8.69 0.52 4.19
CA LEU A 30 7.48 1.23 3.79
C LEU A 30 6.97 2.15 4.90
N GLU A 31 6.93 1.69 6.16
CA GLU A 31 6.52 2.53 7.29
C GLU A 31 7.44 3.72 7.51
N ALA A 32 8.76 3.52 7.39
CA ALA A 32 9.72 4.61 7.50
C ALA A 32 9.53 5.64 6.39
N SER A 33 9.36 5.20 5.14
CA SER A 33 9.13 6.10 4.00
C SER A 33 7.78 6.81 4.08
N VAL A 34 6.70 6.16 4.54
CA VAL A 34 5.40 6.81 4.79
C VAL A 34 5.57 7.97 5.77
N LYS A 35 6.21 7.72 6.92
CA LYS A 35 6.45 8.75 7.96
C LYS A 35 7.35 9.88 7.47
N LYS A 36 8.33 9.58 6.61
CA LYS A 36 9.32 10.55 6.11
C LYS A 36 8.79 11.39 4.94
N LYS A 37 7.96 10.81 4.07
CA LYS A 37 7.59 11.42 2.77
C LYS A 37 6.17 11.92 2.68
N THR A 38 5.33 11.59 3.66
CA THR A 38 3.91 11.92 3.65
C THR A 38 3.44 12.35 5.03
N SER A 39 2.23 12.91 5.10
CA SER A 39 1.53 13.16 6.35
C SER A 39 0.50 12.06 6.68
N CYS A 40 0.55 10.93 5.96
CA CYS A 40 -0.39 9.83 6.16
C CYS A 40 -0.04 9.05 7.42
N GLN A 41 -1.06 8.52 8.10
CA GLN A 41 -0.85 7.42 9.04
C GLN A 41 -0.45 6.16 8.25
N THR A 42 0.40 5.31 8.82
CA THR A 42 0.84 4.07 8.15
C THR A 42 -0.31 3.11 7.85
N THR A 43 -1.41 3.22 8.60
CA THR A 43 -2.64 2.46 8.42
C THR A 43 -3.67 3.14 7.51
N ASP A 44 -3.47 4.40 7.12
CA ASP A 44 -4.35 5.12 6.20
C ASP A 44 -3.99 4.81 4.75
N LEU A 45 -4.42 3.63 4.29
CA LEU A 45 -4.13 3.13 2.96
C LEU A 45 -4.67 4.04 1.85
N ARG A 46 -5.80 4.72 2.07
CA ARG A 46 -6.34 5.67 1.09
C ARG A 46 -5.42 6.87 0.92
N CYS A 47 -4.83 7.37 2.00
CA CYS A 47 -3.83 8.43 1.95
C CYS A 47 -2.51 7.95 1.34
N VAL A 48 -2.00 6.82 1.82
CA VAL A 48 -0.72 6.22 1.39
C VAL A 48 -0.74 5.94 -0.12
N CYS A 49 -1.86 5.41 -0.62
CA CYS A 49 -2.01 5.02 -2.03
C CYS A 49 -2.48 6.13 -2.96
N LYS A 50 -2.53 7.39 -2.51
CA LYS A 50 -2.66 8.53 -3.44
C LYS A 50 -1.46 8.50 -4.40
N PRO A 51 -1.64 8.75 -5.71
CA PRO A 51 -0.56 8.63 -6.70
C PRO A 51 0.71 9.39 -6.32
N GLU A 52 0.56 10.60 -5.78
CA GLU A 52 1.67 11.45 -5.32
C GLU A 52 2.42 10.88 -4.10
N ASN A 53 1.69 10.27 -3.16
CA ASN A 53 2.25 9.73 -1.93
C ASN A 53 2.93 8.39 -2.22
N PHE A 54 2.24 7.53 -2.98
CA PHE A 54 2.75 6.22 -3.34
C PHE A 54 4.04 6.32 -4.15
N SER A 55 4.15 7.26 -5.11
CA SER A 55 5.41 7.48 -5.83
C SER A 55 6.52 7.91 -4.89
N LYS A 56 6.29 8.91 -4.02
CA LYS A 56 7.31 9.39 -3.06
C LYS A 56 7.77 8.28 -2.12
N ILE A 57 6.85 7.45 -1.64
CA ILE A 57 7.14 6.31 -0.76
C ILE A 57 7.96 5.27 -1.52
N ARG A 58 7.53 4.86 -2.71
CA ARG A 58 8.23 3.87 -3.54
C ARG A 58 9.65 4.32 -3.83
N ASP A 59 9.82 5.56 -4.27
CA ASP A 59 11.12 6.08 -4.68
C ASP A 59 12.10 6.17 -3.49
N ASP A 60 11.62 6.50 -2.28
CA ASP A 60 12.43 6.50 -1.05
C ASP A 60 12.70 5.10 -0.48
N ALA A 61 11.69 4.21 -0.52
CA ALA A 61 11.78 2.87 0.05
C ALA A 61 12.58 1.91 -0.82
N THR A 62 12.74 2.18 -2.13
CA THR A 62 13.32 1.24 -3.10
C THR A 62 14.67 0.69 -2.66
N SER A 63 15.61 1.56 -2.25
CA SER A 63 16.93 1.11 -1.80
C SER A 63 16.84 0.24 -0.54
N CYS A 64 16.01 0.63 0.43
CA CYS A 64 15.78 -0.17 1.64
C CYS A 64 15.19 -1.55 1.34
N VAL A 65 14.20 -1.60 0.43
CA VAL A 65 13.56 -2.85 0.00
C VAL A 65 14.56 -3.75 -0.71
N ILE A 66 15.36 -3.22 -1.64
CA ILE A 66 16.40 -4.01 -2.32
C ILE A 66 17.38 -4.62 -1.31
N THR A 67 17.86 -3.82 -0.35
CA THR A 67 18.81 -4.28 0.67
C THR A 67 18.20 -5.33 1.61
N ARG A 68 16.94 -5.17 2.03
CA ARG A 68 16.32 -6.06 3.02
C ARG A 68 15.62 -7.28 2.45
N CYS A 69 15.07 -7.15 1.24
CA CYS A 69 14.24 -8.18 0.63
C CYS A 69 14.97 -8.96 -0.46
N GLY A 70 16.02 -8.42 -1.08
CA GLY A 70 16.79 -9.09 -2.12
C GLY A 70 15.88 -9.63 -3.23
N ALA A 71 15.84 -10.96 -3.38
CA ALA A 71 15.02 -11.67 -4.37
C ALA A 71 13.50 -11.41 -4.23
N GLU A 72 13.01 -11.05 -3.03
CA GLU A 72 11.59 -10.79 -2.78
C GLU A 72 11.14 -9.38 -3.23
N THR A 73 12.07 -8.53 -3.70
CA THR A 73 11.77 -7.15 -4.13
C THR A 73 10.65 -7.09 -5.16
N GLY A 74 10.61 -8.02 -6.13
CA GLY A 74 9.55 -8.09 -7.13
C GLY A 74 8.16 -8.30 -6.51
N LYS A 75 8.06 -9.22 -5.53
CA LYS A 75 6.81 -9.49 -4.81
C LYS A 75 6.34 -8.28 -4.00
N VAL A 76 7.27 -7.51 -3.42
CA VAL A 76 6.94 -6.26 -2.71
C VAL A 76 6.26 -5.26 -3.65
N ILE A 77 6.81 -5.08 -4.86
CA ILE A 77 6.26 -4.16 -5.85
C ILE A 77 4.85 -4.60 -6.26
N GLU A 78 4.66 -5.89 -6.57
CA GLU A 78 3.36 -6.42 -6.96
C GLU A 78 2.33 -6.32 -5.84
N ALA A 79 2.70 -6.71 -4.61
CA ALA A 79 1.83 -6.67 -3.45
C ALA A 79 1.38 -5.23 -3.12
N THR A 80 2.30 -4.26 -3.15
CA THR A 80 1.97 -2.85 -2.87
C THR A 80 1.08 -2.23 -3.96
N GLN A 81 1.31 -2.57 -5.24
CA GLN A 81 0.41 -2.14 -6.32
C GLN A 81 -1.00 -2.74 -6.18
N LYS A 82 -1.08 -4.04 -5.88
CA LYS A 82 -2.36 -4.73 -5.67
C LYS A 82 -3.11 -4.13 -4.48
N LEU A 83 -2.41 -3.85 -3.39
CA LEU A 83 -2.95 -3.16 -2.23
C LEU A 83 -3.53 -1.79 -2.61
N CYS A 84 -2.74 -0.97 -3.31
CA CYS A 84 -3.19 0.37 -3.68
C CYS A 84 -4.36 0.37 -4.66
N LYS A 85 -4.38 -0.56 -5.64
CA LYS A 85 -5.56 -0.76 -6.50
C LYS A 85 -6.81 -1.14 -5.71
N SER A 86 -6.69 -1.96 -4.67
CA SER A 86 -7.84 -2.42 -3.86
C SER A 86 -8.56 -1.30 -3.10
N VAL A 87 -7.88 -0.18 -2.83
CA VAL A 87 -8.44 0.99 -2.13
C VAL A 87 -8.76 2.16 -3.06
N GLY A 88 -8.65 1.96 -4.38
CA GLY A 88 -8.86 3.00 -5.40
C GLY A 88 -7.66 3.92 -5.63
N GLY A 89 -6.47 3.52 -5.17
CA GLY A 89 -5.19 4.16 -5.46
C GLY A 89 -4.52 3.62 -6.74
N LYS A 90 -3.29 4.07 -7.01
CA LYS A 90 -2.48 3.64 -8.18
C LYS A 90 -1.32 2.76 -7.78
#